data_AF-A0A1G3UBD5-F1
#
_entry.id   AF-A0A1G3UBD5-F1
#
_cell.length_a   1.000
_cell.length_b   1.000
_cell.length_c   1.000
_cell.angle_alpha   90.00
_cell.angle_beta   90.00
_cell.angle_gamma   90.00
#
_symmetry.space_group_name_H-M   'P 1'
#
loop_
_entity.id
_entity.type
_entity.pdbx_description
1 polymer ?
#
loop_
_entity_poly.entity_id
_entity_poly.type
_entity_poly.pdbx_seq_one_letter_code
_entity_poly.pdbx_strand_id
1 'polypeptide(L)'
;MTLYKFRSLQNKKDYGRIIDIIENGFYCNDFLGFNDMNEGVYINNRDNTNITFLEKQKYKICSFSGVKALNSELMWGHYANTGRGVAIEINVEDSSNIKEINYDTNDNLNTMEEILTNKSKEWDYEDEYRYLSTNDLANNKVKIGKITKVYFGTPYEQLRNYKEIRKNHNALKQYHKFRDILKETCNTKGISYEDFKFNV
;
A
#
# COMPACT_ATOMS: atom_id res chain seq x y z
N MET A 1 0.86 6.39 15.02
CA MET A 1 0.53 5.00 14.64
C MET A 1 1.48 4.51 13.56
N THR A 2 1.63 3.20 13.38
CA THR A 2 2.51 2.62 12.35
C THR A 2 1.68 2.04 11.21
N LEU A 3 2.03 2.40 9.98
CA LEU A 3 1.36 1.95 8.75
C LEU A 3 2.38 1.48 7.72
N TYR A 4 1.93 0.68 6.77
CA TYR A 4 2.77 0.03 5.75
C TYR A 4 2.26 0.33 4.34
N LYS A 5 3.18 0.58 3.42
CA LYS A 5 2.88 0.69 1.98
C LYS A 5 3.63 -0.37 1.19
N PHE A 6 2.91 -1.32 0.62
CA PHE A 6 3.49 -2.36 -0.23
C PHE A 6 3.75 -1.86 -1.64
N ARG A 7 4.92 -2.21 -2.18
CA ARG A 7 5.33 -1.88 -3.55
C ARG A 7 6.15 -3.00 -4.16
N SER A 8 5.82 -3.36 -5.39
CA SER A 8 6.70 -4.15 -6.27
C SER A 8 8.06 -3.48 -6.42
N LEU A 9 9.12 -4.27 -6.66
CA LEU A 9 10.46 -3.79 -6.96
C LEU A 9 11.06 -4.60 -8.12
N GLN A 10 10.30 -4.77 -9.20
CA GLN A 10 10.72 -5.64 -10.30
C GLN A 10 11.60 -4.91 -11.31
N ASN A 11 11.31 -3.63 -11.57
CA ASN A 11 11.88 -2.89 -12.69
C ASN A 11 12.20 -1.44 -12.32
N LYS A 12 12.79 -0.70 -13.27
CA LYS A 12 13.20 0.70 -13.08
C LYS A 12 12.03 1.62 -12.72
N LYS A 13 10.83 1.36 -13.26
CA LYS A 13 9.62 2.15 -12.96
C LYS A 13 9.21 1.97 -11.51
N ASP A 14 9.24 0.74 -11.02
CA ASP A 14 8.92 0.41 -9.63
C ASP A 14 9.90 1.04 -8.65
N TYR A 15 11.21 0.90 -8.93
CA TYR A 15 12.25 1.60 -8.19
C TYR A 15 11.99 3.12 -8.15
N GLY A 16 11.74 3.73 -9.32
CA GLY A 16 11.45 5.16 -9.42
C GLY A 16 10.26 5.61 -8.56
N ARG A 17 9.19 4.80 -8.49
CA ARG A 17 8.04 5.08 -7.61
C ARG A 17 8.37 5.04 -6.13
N ILE A 18 9.25 4.13 -5.71
CA ILE A 18 9.66 4.03 -4.30
C ILE A 18 10.55 5.21 -3.93
N ILE A 19 11.48 5.62 -4.81
CA ILE A 19 12.27 6.84 -4.63
C ILE A 19 11.36 8.06 -4.54
N ASP A 20 10.38 8.16 -5.45
CA ASP A 20 9.42 9.25 -5.45
C ASP A 20 8.61 9.32 -4.14
N ILE A 21 8.24 8.18 -3.55
CA ILE A 21 7.61 8.12 -2.23
C ILE A 21 8.54 8.66 -1.14
N ILE A 22 9.80 8.21 -1.13
CA ILE A 22 10.79 8.60 -0.11
C ILE A 22 11.06 10.10 -0.16
N GLU A 23 11.10 10.70 -1.36
CA GLU A 23 11.49 12.10 -1.54
C GLU A 23 10.30 13.06 -1.51
N ASN A 24 9.21 12.68 -2.16
CA ASN A 24 8.09 13.58 -2.45
C ASN A 24 6.78 13.19 -1.76
N GLY A 25 6.74 12.05 -1.08
CA GLY A 25 5.55 11.56 -0.39
C GLY A 25 4.64 10.69 -1.26
N PHE A 26 3.48 10.35 -0.71
CA PHE A 26 2.59 9.34 -1.26
C PHE A 26 1.63 9.97 -2.27
N TYR A 27 1.51 9.32 -3.42
CA TYR A 27 0.52 9.67 -4.42
C TYR A 27 -0.87 9.20 -3.99
N CYS A 28 -1.85 10.09 -4.06
CA CYS A 28 -3.26 9.84 -3.81
C CYS A 28 -4.04 9.74 -5.12
N ASN A 29 -4.94 8.77 -5.22
CA ASN A 29 -5.90 8.64 -6.31
C ASN A 29 -7.30 9.08 -5.86
N ASP A 30 -8.21 9.28 -6.80
CA ASP A 30 -9.64 9.14 -6.47
C ASP A 30 -10.03 7.65 -6.44
N PHE A 31 -11.29 7.36 -6.08
CA PHE A 31 -11.79 6.00 -5.93
C PHE A 31 -11.75 5.17 -7.23
N LEU A 32 -11.60 5.78 -8.41
CA LEU A 32 -11.52 5.04 -9.69
C LEU A 32 -10.14 4.42 -9.93
N GLY A 33 -9.12 4.84 -9.17
CA GLY A 33 -7.74 4.36 -9.32
C GLY A 33 -7.42 3.08 -8.54
N PHE A 34 -8.40 2.44 -7.91
CA PHE A 34 -8.23 1.27 -7.06
C PHE A 34 -8.44 -0.04 -7.82
N ASN A 35 -7.96 -1.13 -7.23
CA ASN A 35 -8.03 -2.47 -7.81
C ASN A 35 -9.25 -3.27 -7.36
N ASP A 36 -10.00 -2.79 -6.37
CA ASP A 36 -11.27 -3.40 -5.98
C ASP A 36 -12.35 -3.04 -7.00
N MET A 37 -13.03 -4.06 -7.54
CA MET A 37 -14.12 -3.85 -8.50
C MET A 37 -15.34 -3.19 -7.86
N ASN A 38 -15.49 -3.32 -6.54
CA ASN A 38 -16.59 -2.75 -5.77
C ASN A 38 -16.19 -1.45 -5.05
N GLU A 39 -15.09 -0.81 -5.45
CA GLU A 39 -14.60 0.40 -4.80
C GLU A 39 -15.64 1.54 -4.81
N GLY A 40 -16.04 1.98 -3.62
CA GLY A 40 -17.03 3.04 -3.42
C GLY A 40 -18.41 2.73 -4.01
N VAL A 41 -18.76 1.45 -4.13
CA VAL A 41 -20.10 0.96 -4.48
C VAL A 41 -20.99 1.00 -3.24
N TYR A 42 -22.23 1.44 -3.41
CA TYR A 42 -23.23 1.55 -2.33
C TYR A 42 -24.64 1.49 -2.91
N ILE A 43 -25.63 1.14 -2.07
CA ILE A 43 -27.04 1.16 -2.45
C ILE A 43 -27.59 2.57 -2.23
N ASN A 44 -28.17 3.15 -3.28
CA ASN A 44 -28.83 4.45 -3.18
C ASN A 44 -30.15 4.32 -2.40
N ASN A 45 -30.34 5.18 -1.40
CA ASN A 45 -31.51 5.24 -0.55
C ASN A 45 -31.88 6.71 -0.24
N ARG A 46 -32.91 6.93 0.58
CA ARG A 46 -33.41 8.29 0.88
C ARG A 46 -32.42 9.15 1.68
N ASP A 47 -31.48 8.52 2.38
CA ASP A 47 -30.54 9.18 3.28
C ASP A 47 -29.20 9.56 2.59
N ASN A 48 -28.94 9.02 1.39
CA ASN A 48 -27.69 9.24 0.64
C ASN A 48 -27.87 9.83 -0.77
N THR A 49 -29.04 10.43 -1.05
CA THR A 49 -29.37 11.00 -2.37
C THR A 49 -28.44 12.15 -2.80
N ASN A 50 -27.78 12.80 -1.85
CA ASN A 50 -26.82 13.88 -2.07
C ASN A 50 -25.42 13.38 -2.48
N ILE A 51 -25.13 12.09 -2.30
CA ILE A 51 -23.85 11.52 -2.66
C ILE A 51 -23.86 11.26 -4.16
N THR A 52 -23.06 12.04 -4.88
CA THR A 52 -22.91 11.92 -6.33
C THR A 52 -21.51 11.43 -6.68
N PHE A 53 -21.35 10.98 -7.93
CA PHE A 53 -20.05 10.66 -8.50
C PHE A 53 -19.04 11.82 -8.35
N LEU A 54 -19.48 13.07 -8.61
CA LEU A 54 -18.60 14.24 -8.50
C LEU A 54 -18.19 14.52 -7.06
N GLU A 55 -19.09 14.32 -6.09
CA GLU A 55 -18.74 14.44 -4.67
C GLU A 55 -17.71 13.37 -4.26
N LYS A 56 -17.83 12.14 -4.77
CA LYS A 56 -16.83 11.08 -4.53
C LYS A 56 -15.46 11.44 -5.10
N GLN A 57 -15.41 11.97 -6.32
CA GLN A 57 -14.16 12.32 -7.00
C GLN A 57 -13.37 13.45 -6.33
N LYS A 58 -14.01 14.27 -5.48
CA LYS A 58 -13.31 15.29 -4.68
C LYS A 58 -12.32 14.67 -3.69
N TYR A 59 -12.55 13.43 -3.26
CA TYR A 59 -11.68 12.76 -2.30
C TYR A 59 -10.41 12.25 -2.97
N LYS A 60 -9.28 12.62 -2.38
CA LYS A 60 -7.96 12.05 -2.63
C LYS A 60 -7.67 11.02 -1.54
N ILE A 61 -7.41 9.81 -2.00
CA ILE A 61 -7.29 8.60 -1.20
C ILE A 61 -5.88 8.04 -1.36
N CYS A 62 -5.23 7.74 -0.24
CA CYS A 62 -4.05 6.89 -0.24
C CYS A 62 -4.21 5.76 0.77
N SER A 63 -4.12 4.52 0.29
CA SER A 63 -4.25 3.34 1.15
C SER A 63 -2.94 2.86 1.72
N PHE A 64 -3.00 2.39 2.94
CA PHE A 64 -1.93 1.77 3.69
C PHE A 64 -2.48 0.51 4.31
N SER A 65 -1.59 -0.27 4.89
CA SER A 65 -1.96 -1.43 5.68
C SER A 65 -1.46 -1.27 7.11
N GLY A 66 -2.18 -1.88 8.04
CA GLY A 66 -1.74 -2.07 9.41
C GLY A 66 -0.70 -3.18 9.53
N VAL A 67 -0.36 -3.50 10.78
CA VAL A 67 0.72 -4.43 11.11
C VAL A 67 0.42 -5.88 10.71
N LYS A 68 -0.86 -6.28 10.66
CA LYS A 68 -1.21 -7.68 10.34
C LYS A 68 -0.88 -8.02 8.89
N ALA A 69 -1.04 -7.06 7.99
CA ALA A 69 -0.72 -7.20 6.58
C ALA A 69 0.74 -7.56 6.30
N LEU A 70 1.68 -7.20 7.19
CA LEU A 70 3.09 -7.57 7.03
C LEU A 70 3.30 -9.08 7.03
N ASN A 71 2.47 -9.83 7.76
CA ASN A 71 2.48 -11.29 7.81
C ASN A 71 1.52 -11.95 6.81
N SER A 72 0.85 -11.17 5.95
CA SER A 72 -0.10 -11.68 4.96
C SER A 72 0.61 -12.03 3.65
N GLU A 73 0.68 -13.33 3.32
CA GLU A 73 1.23 -13.77 2.04
C GLU A 73 0.47 -13.19 0.85
N LEU A 74 -0.85 -12.97 0.98
CA LEU A 74 -1.68 -12.33 -0.04
C LEU A 74 -1.24 -10.89 -0.31
N MET A 75 -0.87 -10.13 0.73
CA MET A 75 -0.35 -8.77 0.57
C MET A 75 0.96 -8.74 -0.21
N TRP A 76 1.89 -9.61 0.15
CA TRP A 76 3.15 -9.75 -0.56
C TRP A 76 2.96 -10.28 -1.98
N GLY A 77 1.96 -11.14 -2.18
CA GLY A 77 1.49 -11.68 -3.46
C GLY A 77 1.03 -10.57 -4.40
N HIS A 78 -0.02 -9.85 -4.00
CA HIS A 78 -0.72 -8.87 -4.83
C HIS A 78 0.03 -7.55 -4.97
N TYR A 79 0.61 -7.04 -3.88
CA TYR A 79 1.13 -5.66 -3.85
C TYR A 79 2.66 -5.55 -3.84
N ALA A 80 3.36 -6.66 -3.63
CA ALA A 80 4.82 -6.72 -3.64
C ALA A 80 5.36 -7.74 -4.66
N ASN A 81 4.64 -7.98 -5.76
CA ASN A 81 5.08 -8.83 -6.88
C ASN A 81 5.54 -10.22 -6.41
N THR A 82 4.65 -10.95 -5.74
CA THR A 82 4.95 -12.30 -5.21
C THR A 82 6.18 -12.30 -4.29
N GLY A 83 6.25 -11.33 -3.38
CA GLY A 83 7.36 -11.17 -2.44
C GLY A 83 8.62 -10.53 -3.02
N ARG A 84 8.70 -10.25 -4.33
CA ARG A 84 9.81 -9.50 -4.97
C ARG A 84 9.54 -7.99 -4.94
N GLY A 85 9.32 -7.49 -3.73
CA GLY A 85 8.98 -6.10 -3.47
C GLY A 85 9.40 -5.66 -2.07
N VAL A 86 8.76 -4.61 -1.60
CA VAL A 86 9.01 -4.00 -0.29
C VAL A 86 7.71 -3.66 0.43
N ALA A 87 7.79 -3.58 1.76
CA ALA A 87 6.84 -2.86 2.59
C ALA A 87 7.55 -1.65 3.21
N ILE A 88 7.01 -0.45 2.97
CA ILE A 88 7.55 0.81 3.48
C ILE A 88 6.78 1.16 4.76
N GLU A 89 7.48 1.18 5.90
CA GLU A 89 6.93 1.53 7.20
C GLU A 89 6.95 3.03 7.43
N ILE A 90 5.83 3.55 7.93
CA ILE A 90 5.57 4.95 8.14
C ILE A 90 5.09 5.12 9.58
N ASN A 91 5.75 6.00 10.32
CA ASN A 91 5.24 6.50 11.58
C ASN A 91 4.41 7.76 11.32
N VAL A 92 3.10 7.65 11.60
CA VAL A 92 2.10 8.70 11.42
C VAL A 92 1.80 9.34 12.77
N GLU A 93 2.16 10.62 12.90
CA GLU A 93 1.94 11.40 14.12
C GLU A 93 0.50 11.93 14.19
N ASP A 94 0.02 12.53 13.09
CA ASP A 94 -1.36 12.99 12.95
C ASP A 94 -2.18 11.99 12.14
N SER A 95 -3.19 11.43 12.78
CA SER A 95 -4.10 10.43 12.21
C SER A 95 -5.50 10.97 11.95
N SER A 96 -5.74 12.29 12.03
CA SER A 96 -7.07 12.88 11.87
C SER A 96 -7.75 12.51 10.54
N ASN A 97 -6.94 12.40 9.49
CA ASN A 97 -7.37 12.07 8.12
C ASN A 97 -7.16 10.59 7.78
N ILE A 98 -6.73 9.78 8.74
CA ILE A 98 -6.54 8.33 8.55
C ILE A 98 -7.77 7.60 9.09
N LYS A 99 -8.37 6.77 8.24
CA LYS A 99 -9.56 5.98 8.53
C LYS A 99 -9.25 4.50 8.34
N GLU A 100 -9.59 3.69 9.33
CA GLU A 100 -9.56 2.23 9.21
C GLU A 100 -10.69 1.77 8.29
N ILE A 101 -10.43 0.74 7.48
CA ILE A 101 -11.46 0.13 6.64
C ILE A 101 -12.35 -0.79 7.48
N ASN A 102 -13.65 -0.64 7.30
CA ASN A 102 -14.66 -1.55 7.81
C ASN A 102 -14.92 -2.66 6.79
N TYR A 103 -14.59 -3.90 7.18
CA TYR A 103 -14.82 -5.09 6.37
C TYR A 103 -16.15 -5.75 6.71
N ASP A 104 -17.23 -5.23 6.10
CA ASP A 104 -18.59 -5.69 6.37
C ASP A 104 -19.41 -5.79 5.08
N THR A 105 -20.48 -6.58 5.11
CA THR A 105 -21.46 -6.71 4.03
C THR A 105 -22.60 -5.70 4.16
N ASN A 106 -22.45 -4.68 5.00
CA ASN A 106 -23.49 -3.68 5.22
C ASN A 106 -23.50 -2.66 4.07
N ASP A 107 -24.53 -2.73 3.24
CA ASP A 107 -24.71 -1.84 2.09
C ASP A 107 -25.48 -0.55 2.44
N ASN A 108 -25.98 -0.40 3.67
CA ASN A 108 -26.68 0.81 4.14
C ASN A 108 -25.68 1.89 4.56
N LEU A 109 -24.91 2.38 3.60
CA LEU A 109 -23.90 3.42 3.78
C LEU A 109 -24.52 4.78 3.41
N ASN A 110 -24.48 5.73 4.34
CA ASN A 110 -25.22 6.99 4.23
C ASN A 110 -24.31 8.22 4.12
N THR A 111 -23.03 8.07 4.42
CA THR A 111 -22.03 9.13 4.33
C THR A 111 -20.92 8.79 3.33
N MET A 112 -20.25 9.83 2.85
CA MET A 112 -19.12 9.67 1.94
C MET A 112 -17.97 8.90 2.58
N GLU A 113 -17.70 9.17 3.85
CA GLU A 113 -16.67 8.46 4.61
C GLU A 113 -17.01 6.97 4.69
N GLU A 114 -18.23 6.61 5.10
CA GLU A 114 -18.68 5.22 5.15
C GLU A 114 -18.52 4.50 3.80
N ILE A 115 -18.88 5.14 2.69
CA ILE A 115 -18.76 4.56 1.34
C ILE A 115 -17.29 4.34 0.96
N LEU A 116 -16.41 5.28 1.30
CA LEU A 116 -14.98 5.21 0.99
C LEU A 116 -14.18 4.42 2.03
N THR A 117 -14.79 3.98 3.12
CA THR A 117 -14.15 3.17 4.16
C THR A 117 -14.84 1.83 4.39
N ASN A 118 -15.71 1.40 3.49
CA ASN A 118 -16.32 0.07 3.53
C ASN A 118 -15.76 -0.78 2.39
N LYS A 119 -15.45 -2.03 2.70
CA LYS A 119 -14.92 -2.99 1.73
C LYS A 119 -15.42 -4.39 2.05
N SER A 120 -15.48 -5.24 1.03
CA SER A 120 -15.93 -6.62 1.22
C SER A 120 -14.90 -7.44 2.03
N LYS A 121 -15.38 -8.46 2.76
CA LYS A 121 -14.54 -9.27 3.67
C LYS A 121 -13.42 -10.03 2.98
N GLU A 122 -13.55 -10.29 1.68
CA GLU A 122 -12.51 -10.91 0.87
C GLU A 122 -11.21 -10.11 0.87
N TRP A 123 -11.27 -8.81 1.14
CA TRP A 123 -10.13 -7.89 1.21
C TRP A 123 -9.62 -7.62 2.64
N ASP A 124 -10.18 -8.28 3.67
CA ASP A 124 -9.80 -8.08 5.09
C ASP A 124 -8.30 -8.38 5.36
N TYR A 125 -7.70 -9.25 4.53
CA TYR A 125 -6.26 -9.55 4.61
C TYR A 125 -5.36 -8.32 4.37
N GLU A 126 -5.90 -7.21 3.87
CA GLU A 126 -5.18 -5.98 3.61
C GLU A 126 -4.94 -5.13 4.84
N ASP A 127 -5.70 -5.35 5.92
CA ASP A 127 -5.63 -4.58 7.17
C ASP A 127 -5.63 -3.07 6.85
N GLU A 128 -6.52 -2.64 5.95
CA GLU A 128 -6.37 -1.39 5.20
C GLU A 128 -6.72 -0.15 6.05
N TYR A 129 -5.91 0.89 5.89
CA TYR A 129 -6.15 2.23 6.41
C TYR A 129 -6.05 3.23 5.25
N ARG A 130 -6.96 4.21 5.18
CA ARG A 130 -6.97 5.22 4.13
C ARG A 130 -6.72 6.60 4.69
N TYR A 131 -5.78 7.30 4.06
CA TYR A 131 -5.76 8.75 4.11
C TYR A 131 -6.86 9.30 3.20
N LEU A 132 -7.75 10.13 3.74
CA LEU A 132 -8.82 10.80 3.01
C LEU A 132 -8.65 12.33 3.09
N SER A 133 -8.71 13.01 1.96
CA SER A 133 -8.64 14.47 1.90
C SER A 133 -9.43 15.01 0.72
N THR A 134 -10.24 16.04 0.96
CA THR A 134 -10.91 16.81 -0.10
C THR A 134 -10.09 18.03 -0.56
N ASN A 135 -8.95 18.28 0.09
CA ASN A 135 -8.08 19.41 -0.26
C ASN A 135 -7.37 19.15 -1.60
N ASP A 136 -7.16 20.22 -2.37
CA ASP A 136 -6.31 20.18 -3.55
C ASP A 136 -4.87 19.88 -3.13
N LEU A 137 -4.41 18.67 -3.47
CA LEU A 137 -3.06 18.22 -3.19
C LEU A 137 -2.14 18.59 -4.35
N ALA A 138 -1.03 19.27 -4.05
CA ALA A 138 0.00 19.55 -5.05
C ALA A 138 0.50 18.25 -5.70
N ASN A 139 0.34 18.12 -7.01
CA ASN A 139 0.66 16.91 -7.78
C ASN A 139 0.00 15.61 -7.25
N ASN A 140 -1.15 15.72 -6.58
CA ASN A 140 -1.82 14.61 -5.88
C ASN A 140 -0.92 13.90 -4.86
N LYS A 141 0.00 14.60 -4.20
CA LYS A 141 0.91 14.01 -3.20
C LYS A 141 0.69 14.55 -1.79
N VAL A 142 0.97 13.69 -0.82
CA VAL A 142 0.90 14.03 0.60
C VAL A 142 2.01 13.34 1.40
N LYS A 143 2.56 14.05 2.40
CA LYS A 143 3.43 13.47 3.42
C LYS A 143 2.57 13.11 4.63
N ILE A 144 2.33 11.83 4.81
CA ILE A 144 1.43 11.30 5.86
C ILE A 144 2.18 11.01 7.16
N GLY A 145 3.50 10.86 7.10
CA GLY A 145 4.33 10.59 8.26
C GLY A 145 5.79 10.44 7.89
N LYS A 146 6.59 10.03 8.85
CA LYS A 146 8.01 9.77 8.66
C LYS A 146 8.20 8.31 8.23
N ILE A 147 8.88 8.09 7.09
CA ILE A 147 9.32 6.74 6.71
C ILE A 147 10.44 6.31 7.66
N THR A 148 10.23 5.21 8.38
CA THR A 148 11.14 4.73 9.43
C THR A 148 11.94 3.51 8.98
N LYS A 149 11.31 2.63 8.19
CA LYS A 149 11.90 1.36 7.79
C LYS A 149 11.41 0.89 6.42
N VAL A 150 12.26 0.16 5.69
CA VAL A 150 11.87 -0.61 4.49
C VAL A 150 12.13 -2.10 4.71
N TYR A 151 11.09 -2.92 4.60
CA TYR A 151 11.17 -4.37 4.64
C TYR A 151 11.31 -4.91 3.23
N PHE A 152 12.29 -5.78 2.98
CA PHE A 152 12.56 -6.37 1.68
C PHE A 152 12.17 -7.85 1.66
N GLY A 153 11.20 -8.23 0.82
CA GLY A 153 10.76 -9.62 0.77
C GLY A 153 11.86 -10.58 0.29
N THR A 154 11.97 -11.74 0.93
CA THR A 154 12.96 -12.77 0.56
C THR A 154 12.30 -14.05 0.02
N PRO A 155 11.64 -14.00 -1.14
CA PRO A 155 10.95 -15.17 -1.67
C PRO A 155 11.97 -16.26 -1.98
N TYR A 156 11.60 -17.50 -1.67
CA TYR A 156 12.41 -18.70 -1.90
C TYR A 156 13.69 -18.84 -1.06
N GLU A 157 14.08 -17.87 -0.22
CA GLU A 157 15.35 -17.90 0.53
C GLU A 157 15.44 -19.10 1.48
N GLN A 158 14.29 -19.58 1.95
CA GLN A 158 14.16 -20.74 2.84
C GLN A 158 14.37 -22.09 2.12
N LEU A 159 14.33 -22.12 0.78
CA LEU A 159 14.38 -23.35 0.01
C LEU A 159 15.82 -23.89 -0.12
N ARG A 160 15.98 -25.21 -0.03
CA ARG A 160 17.29 -25.88 -0.15
C ARG A 160 18.01 -25.59 -1.47
N ASN A 161 17.25 -25.43 -2.56
CA ASN A 161 17.76 -25.11 -3.90
C ASN A 161 17.78 -23.60 -4.21
N TYR A 162 17.68 -22.71 -3.20
CA TYR A 162 17.65 -21.25 -3.41
C TYR A 162 18.80 -20.73 -4.27
N LYS A 163 20.02 -21.25 -4.10
CA LYS A 163 21.19 -20.86 -4.91
C LYS A 163 20.97 -21.10 -6.40
N GLU A 164 20.33 -22.22 -6.74
CA GLU A 164 19.97 -22.56 -8.12
C GLU A 164 18.85 -21.66 -8.64
N ILE A 165 17.79 -21.46 -7.85
CA ILE A 165 16.69 -20.54 -8.19
C ILE A 165 17.24 -19.14 -8.47
N ARG A 166 18.06 -18.58 -7.57
CA ARG A 166 18.69 -17.27 -7.74
C ARG A 166 19.57 -17.19 -8.98
N LYS A 167 20.25 -18.29 -9.35
CA LYS A 167 21.09 -18.36 -10.55
C LYS A 167 20.26 -18.43 -11.84
N ASN A 168 19.07 -19.03 -11.84
CA ASN A 168 18.31 -19.28 -13.07
C ASN A 168 17.09 -18.37 -13.25
N HIS A 169 16.60 -17.72 -12.18
CA HIS A 169 15.40 -16.90 -12.21
C HIS A 169 15.70 -15.42 -12.51
N ASN A 170 15.49 -14.99 -13.76
CA ASN A 170 15.81 -13.63 -14.20
C ASN A 170 15.08 -12.52 -13.41
N ALA A 171 13.79 -12.69 -13.14
CA ALA A 171 13.03 -11.68 -12.39
C ALA A 171 13.58 -11.50 -10.95
N LEU A 172 13.97 -12.59 -10.28
CA LEU A 172 14.58 -12.55 -8.95
C LEU A 172 15.96 -11.88 -8.96
N LYS A 173 16.79 -12.14 -9.98
CA LYS A 173 18.07 -11.42 -10.15
C LYS A 173 17.85 -9.91 -10.30
N GLN A 174 16.86 -9.53 -11.10
CA GLN A 174 16.53 -8.13 -11.32
C GLN A 174 16.03 -7.46 -10.03
N TYR A 175 15.16 -8.14 -9.28
CA TYR A 175 14.75 -7.71 -7.94
C TYR A 175 15.95 -7.47 -7.03
N HIS A 176 16.89 -8.42 -6.94
CA HIS A 176 18.09 -8.26 -6.11
C HIS A 176 18.93 -7.05 -6.50
N LYS A 177 19.10 -6.78 -7.81
CA LYS A 177 19.80 -5.57 -8.27
C LYS A 177 19.15 -4.29 -7.72
N PHE A 178 17.83 -4.16 -7.83
CA PHE A 178 17.13 -2.97 -7.33
C PHE A 178 17.04 -2.93 -5.80
N ARG A 179 16.94 -4.10 -5.15
CA ARG A 179 16.99 -4.24 -3.69
C ARG A 179 18.29 -3.66 -3.14
N ASP A 180 19.42 -4.05 -3.71
CA ASP A 180 20.73 -3.64 -3.21
C ASP A 180 20.93 -2.12 -3.40
N ILE A 181 20.53 -1.57 -4.55
CA ILE A 181 20.52 -0.11 -4.80
C ILE A 181 19.59 0.63 -3.81
N LEU A 182 18.41 0.09 -3.53
CA LEU A 182 17.47 0.71 -2.60
C LEU A 182 17.97 0.65 -1.15
N LYS A 183 18.71 -0.39 -0.74
CA LYS A 183 19.39 -0.45 0.57
C LYS A 183 20.45 0.65 0.71
N GLU A 184 21.25 0.90 -0.32
CA GLU A 184 22.19 2.04 -0.35
C GLU A 184 21.47 3.39 -0.21
N THR A 185 20.33 3.54 -0.87
CA THR A 185 19.49 4.73 -0.74
C THR A 185 18.96 4.90 0.68
N CYS A 186 18.47 3.82 1.30
CA CYS A 186 18.00 3.84 2.68
C CYS A 186 19.11 4.30 3.64
N ASN A 187 20.33 3.77 3.49
CA ASN A 187 21.50 4.21 4.26
C ASN A 187 21.75 5.72 4.09
N THR A 188 21.72 6.21 2.84
CA THR A 188 21.96 7.63 2.52
C THR A 188 20.89 8.55 3.11
N LYS A 189 19.64 8.09 3.19
CA LYS A 189 18.50 8.84 3.73
C LYS A 189 18.28 8.63 5.23
N GLY A 190 19.10 7.81 5.90
CA GLY A 190 18.93 7.47 7.32
C GLY A 190 17.65 6.67 7.62
N ILE A 191 17.19 5.87 6.66
CA ILE A 191 16.02 4.99 6.79
C ILE A 191 16.54 3.58 7.13
N SER A 192 15.99 2.97 8.19
CA SER A 192 16.36 1.59 8.53
C SER A 192 15.84 0.60 7.49
N TYR A 193 16.43 -0.59 7.39
CA TYR A 193 15.87 -1.64 6.57
C TYR A 193 16.19 -3.02 7.10
N GLU A 194 15.36 -3.98 6.71
CA GLU A 194 15.57 -5.39 7.02
C GLU A 194 15.05 -6.29 5.91
N ASP A 195 15.59 -7.50 5.84
CA ASP A 195 15.08 -8.55 4.96
C ASP A 195 13.93 -9.28 5.68
N PHE A 196 12.75 -9.29 5.06
CA PHE A 196 11.55 -9.94 5.58
C PHE A 196 11.49 -11.40 5.15
N LYS A 197 11.65 -12.28 6.13
CA LYS A 197 11.61 -13.73 5.95
C LYS A 197 10.17 -14.22 6.00
N PHE A 198 9.67 -14.73 4.88
CA PHE A 198 8.38 -15.43 4.83
C PHE A 198 8.45 -16.69 5.67
N ASN A 199 7.53 -16.88 6.62
CA ASN A 199 7.45 -18.14 7.36
C ASN A 199 7.17 -19.27 6.37
N VAL A 200 8.00 -20.32 6.38
CA VAL A 200 7.82 -21.56 5.59
C VAL A 200 7.77 -22.72 6.57
#